data_AF-A0AAI8BCQ6-F1
#
_entry.id   AF-A0AAI8BCQ6-F1
#
_cell.length_a   1.000
_cell.length_b   1.000
_cell.length_c   1.000
_cell.angle_alpha   90.00
_cell.angle_beta   90.00
_cell.angle_gamma   90.00
#
_symmetry.space_group_name_H-M   'P 1'
#
loop_
_entity.id
_entity.type
_entity.pdbx_description
1 polymer ?
#
loop_
_entity_poly.entity_id
_entity_poly.type
_entity_poly.pdbx_seq_one_letter_code
_entity_poly.pdbx_strand_id
1 'polypeptide(L)'
;MTKLTYTTKTALIAAYRSGVKFEIVNSNGDRFPVTSMRSEVGLSTVAVTTERGSAYYGVQPDGTFESIHMQTVRLQHAASAVAEIYPLPFKTLQEVKEAFDAGTQFVVKHGEKREGRVVLIAPHASWSRVVVEGALGSGYHCFRPNGENAALADAKLVVRGEIKRSVKPAVLAAVPAVPAKTFLEQFIGGSEFHTPHTRETVVDVKFVRGHNRMDVTLRDEAGKERVTPRYNLDGTHKFRPERNLVAGKLPPKMVERKVTIYRHAYNGTLFVIREGEVIPSIRGISNATKVGETTITEQQ
;
A
#
# COMPACT_ATOMS: atom_id res chain seq x y z
N MET A 1 -8.24 -18.11 -13.41
CA MET A 1 -8.06 -17.34 -14.67
C MET A 1 -9.37 -17.33 -15.44
N THR A 2 -9.82 -16.16 -15.88
CA THR A 2 -11.19 -15.89 -16.33
C THR A 2 -11.32 -16.02 -17.85
N LYS A 3 -12.36 -16.71 -18.33
CA LYS A 3 -12.72 -16.75 -19.76
C LYS A 3 -13.17 -15.37 -20.25
N LEU A 4 -13.00 -15.08 -21.53
CA LEU A 4 -13.63 -13.90 -22.14
C LEU A 4 -15.14 -14.09 -22.16
N THR A 5 -15.90 -12.99 -22.08
CA THR A 5 -17.37 -13.01 -22.01
C THR A 5 -18.05 -13.04 -23.38
N TYR A 6 -17.29 -13.08 -24.49
CA TYR A 6 -17.87 -13.09 -25.82
C TYR A 6 -18.40 -14.48 -26.18
N THR A 7 -19.62 -14.52 -26.70
CA THR A 7 -20.30 -15.77 -27.11
C THR A 7 -20.28 -15.99 -28.62
N THR A 8 -19.89 -14.99 -29.41
CA THR A 8 -19.81 -15.06 -30.88
C THR A 8 -18.51 -14.48 -31.40
N LYS A 9 -17.98 -15.03 -32.51
CA LYS A 9 -16.78 -14.49 -33.17
C LYS A 9 -16.97 -13.06 -33.64
N THR A 10 -18.18 -12.69 -34.05
CA THR A 10 -18.52 -11.35 -34.49
C THR A 10 -18.38 -10.34 -33.37
N ALA A 11 -18.85 -10.66 -32.16
CA ALA A 11 -18.70 -9.79 -30.99
C ALA A 11 -17.24 -9.60 -30.58
N LEU A 12 -16.44 -10.68 -30.60
CA LEU A 12 -15.00 -10.61 -30.30
C LEU A 12 -14.24 -9.73 -31.32
N ILE A 13 -14.50 -9.91 -32.61
CA ILE A 13 -13.89 -9.09 -33.68
C ILE A 13 -14.35 -7.64 -33.59
N ALA A 14 -15.63 -7.39 -33.29
CA ALA A 14 -16.16 -6.04 -33.12
C ALA A 14 -15.47 -5.32 -31.96
N ALA A 15 -15.26 -6.00 -30.82
CA ALA A 15 -14.54 -5.45 -29.69
C ALA A 15 -13.07 -5.11 -30.04
N TYR A 16 -12.39 -5.99 -30.76
CA TYR A 16 -11.04 -5.70 -31.25
C TYR A 16 -11.01 -4.46 -32.15
N ARG A 17 -11.95 -4.37 -33.10
CA ARG A 17 -12.07 -3.22 -34.03
C ARG A 17 -12.47 -1.91 -33.33
N SER A 18 -13.20 -1.99 -32.23
CA SER A 18 -13.53 -0.82 -31.40
C SER A 18 -12.38 -0.38 -30.50
N GLY A 19 -11.20 -1.03 -30.57
CA GLY A 19 -9.99 -0.63 -29.86
C GLY A 19 -9.68 -1.45 -28.61
N VAL A 20 -10.48 -2.47 -28.27
CA VAL A 20 -10.17 -3.36 -27.15
C VAL A 20 -8.88 -4.13 -27.46
N LYS A 21 -7.92 -4.06 -26.54
CA LYS A 21 -6.62 -4.72 -26.69
C LYS A 21 -6.69 -6.14 -26.13
N PHE A 22 -6.08 -7.08 -26.86
CA PHE A 22 -5.99 -8.48 -26.48
C PHE A 22 -4.53 -8.94 -26.52
N GLU A 23 -4.23 -9.98 -25.76
CA GLU A 23 -2.92 -10.65 -25.75
C GLU A 23 -3.09 -12.17 -25.75
N ILE A 24 -2.14 -12.86 -26.36
CA ILE A 24 -1.99 -14.30 -26.26
C ILE A 24 -1.06 -14.61 -25.09
N VAL A 25 -1.48 -15.49 -24.19
CA VAL A 25 -0.67 -15.96 -23.05
C VAL A 25 -0.42 -17.45 -23.17
N ASN A 26 0.85 -17.86 -23.09
CA ASN A 26 1.24 -19.27 -23.09
C ASN A 26 1.33 -19.84 -21.66
N SER A 27 1.62 -21.14 -21.54
CA SER A 27 1.74 -21.84 -20.25
C SER A 27 2.89 -21.34 -19.37
N ASN A 28 3.89 -20.72 -19.98
CA ASN A 28 5.03 -20.14 -19.28
C ASN A 28 4.71 -18.73 -18.74
N GLY A 29 3.53 -18.19 -19.07
CA GLY A 29 3.12 -16.84 -18.70
C GLY A 29 3.64 -15.75 -19.64
N ASP A 30 4.31 -16.12 -20.75
CA ASP A 30 4.72 -15.16 -21.77
C ASP A 30 3.49 -14.56 -22.44
N ARG A 31 3.55 -13.26 -22.72
CA ARG A 31 2.43 -12.49 -23.26
C ARG A 31 2.80 -11.88 -24.60
N PHE A 32 1.91 -12.02 -25.57
CA PHE A 32 2.11 -11.55 -26.93
C PHE A 32 0.93 -10.67 -27.35
N PRO A 33 1.13 -9.34 -27.50
CA PRO A 33 0.07 -8.44 -27.94
C PRO A 33 -0.50 -8.84 -29.30
N VAL A 34 -1.81 -8.75 -29.44
CA VAL A 34 -2.52 -9.01 -30.70
C VAL A 34 -2.47 -7.77 -31.59
N THR A 35 -2.00 -7.95 -32.83
CA THR A 35 -1.90 -6.91 -33.86
C THR A 35 -2.90 -7.10 -35.00
N SER A 36 -3.49 -8.28 -35.14
CA SER A 36 -4.56 -8.53 -36.08
C SER A 36 -5.51 -9.61 -35.57
N MET A 37 -6.80 -9.44 -35.86
CA MET A 37 -7.82 -10.43 -35.60
C MET A 37 -8.77 -10.49 -36.80
N ARG A 38 -8.95 -11.68 -37.37
CA ARG A 38 -9.80 -11.89 -38.54
C ARG A 38 -10.72 -13.10 -38.35
N SER A 39 -11.89 -13.02 -38.99
CA SER A 39 -12.75 -14.19 -39.15
C SER A 39 -12.18 -15.09 -40.23
N GLU A 40 -12.26 -16.38 -40.01
CA GLU A 40 -12.11 -17.36 -41.09
C GLU A 40 -13.50 -17.71 -41.63
N VAL A 41 -13.59 -17.88 -42.94
CA VAL A 41 -14.84 -18.20 -43.63
C VAL A 41 -15.20 -19.66 -43.32
N GLY A 42 -16.45 -19.91 -42.94
CA GLY A 42 -16.93 -21.26 -42.62
C GLY A 42 -16.57 -21.81 -41.23
N LEU A 43 -15.75 -21.08 -40.44
CA LEU A 43 -15.36 -21.51 -39.09
C LEU A 43 -16.03 -20.64 -38.00
N SER A 44 -16.35 -21.24 -36.85
CA SER A 44 -16.88 -20.53 -35.67
C SER A 44 -15.81 -19.74 -34.90
N THR A 45 -14.53 -19.94 -35.25
CA THR A 45 -13.34 -19.41 -34.58
C THR A 45 -12.77 -18.17 -35.28
N VAL A 46 -11.80 -17.54 -34.62
CA VAL A 46 -11.01 -16.43 -35.16
C VAL A 46 -9.54 -16.81 -35.31
N ALA A 47 -8.88 -16.16 -36.28
CA ALA A 47 -7.43 -16.19 -36.41
C ALA A 47 -6.83 -14.89 -35.88
N VAL A 48 -5.77 -15.02 -35.08
CA VAL A 48 -5.13 -13.93 -34.34
C VAL A 48 -3.65 -13.86 -34.71
N THR A 49 -3.15 -12.69 -35.09
CA THR A 49 -1.72 -12.45 -35.29
C THR A 49 -1.18 -11.61 -34.14
N THR A 50 -0.01 -11.98 -33.65
CA THR A 50 0.70 -11.26 -32.59
C THR A 50 1.79 -10.36 -33.14
N GLU A 51 2.31 -9.44 -32.32
CA GLU A 51 3.40 -8.53 -32.67
C GLU A 51 4.68 -9.24 -33.14
N ARG A 52 4.91 -10.48 -32.68
CA ARG A 52 6.03 -11.32 -33.14
C ARG A 52 5.80 -11.97 -34.52
N GLY A 53 4.70 -11.64 -35.20
CA GLY A 53 4.32 -12.22 -36.49
C GLY A 53 3.72 -13.63 -36.41
N SER A 54 3.64 -14.23 -35.22
CA SER A 54 3.03 -15.55 -35.03
C SER A 54 1.52 -15.48 -35.19
N ALA A 55 0.97 -16.40 -36.00
CA ALA A 55 -0.46 -16.54 -36.23
C ALA A 55 -1.03 -17.73 -35.44
N TYR A 56 -2.16 -17.50 -34.80
CA TYR A 56 -2.87 -18.42 -33.94
C TYR A 56 -4.27 -18.67 -34.52
N TYR A 57 -4.58 -19.93 -34.79
CA TYR A 57 -5.81 -20.37 -35.45
C TYR A 57 -6.72 -21.12 -34.47
N GLY A 58 -8.02 -21.16 -34.75
CA GLY A 58 -8.96 -21.91 -33.90
C GLY A 58 -9.26 -21.26 -32.54
N VAL A 59 -9.15 -19.94 -32.44
CA VAL A 59 -9.47 -19.21 -31.21
C VAL A 59 -10.99 -19.08 -31.08
N GLN A 60 -11.54 -19.63 -30.00
CA GLN A 60 -12.95 -19.55 -29.66
C GLN A 60 -13.29 -18.14 -29.15
N PRO A 61 -14.56 -17.70 -29.26
CA PRO A 61 -15.01 -16.41 -28.75
C PRO A 61 -14.69 -16.18 -27.26
N ASP A 62 -14.70 -17.25 -26.46
CA ASP A 62 -14.39 -17.22 -25.02
C ASP A 62 -12.87 -17.14 -24.72
N GLY A 63 -12.04 -17.08 -25.76
CA GLY A 63 -10.58 -16.96 -25.68
C GLY A 63 -9.83 -18.29 -25.53
N THR A 64 -10.53 -19.42 -25.57
CA THR A 64 -9.92 -20.76 -25.56
C THR A 64 -9.52 -21.23 -26.96
N PHE A 65 -8.71 -22.29 -27.04
CA PHE A 65 -8.25 -22.88 -28.30
C PHE A 65 -8.84 -24.28 -28.47
N GLU A 66 -9.23 -24.61 -29.69
CA GLU A 66 -9.81 -25.92 -30.04
C GLU A 66 -8.75 -27.04 -30.15
N SER A 67 -7.47 -26.70 -30.37
CA SER A 67 -6.41 -27.68 -30.55
C SER A 67 -5.80 -28.17 -29.23
N ILE A 68 -5.69 -29.50 -29.09
CA ILE A 68 -5.06 -30.22 -27.98
C ILE A 68 -3.61 -29.77 -27.73
N HIS A 69 -2.90 -29.34 -28.79
CA HIS A 69 -1.51 -28.85 -28.71
C HIS A 69 -1.40 -27.39 -28.22
N MET A 70 -2.51 -26.64 -28.25
CA MET A 70 -2.57 -25.21 -27.88
C MET A 70 -3.43 -24.95 -26.64
N GLN A 71 -3.87 -25.98 -25.91
CA GLN A 71 -4.60 -25.81 -24.64
C GLN A 71 -3.78 -25.06 -23.57
N THR A 72 -2.46 -24.98 -23.77
CA THR A 72 -1.50 -24.20 -22.98
C THR A 72 -1.49 -22.71 -23.34
N VAL A 73 -2.21 -22.30 -24.38
CA VAL A 73 -2.26 -20.93 -24.88
C VAL A 73 -3.69 -20.40 -24.77
N ARG A 74 -3.86 -19.12 -24.42
CA ARG A 74 -5.18 -18.47 -24.34
C ARG A 74 -5.14 -17.04 -24.85
N LEU A 75 -6.25 -16.61 -25.44
CA LEU A 75 -6.53 -15.21 -25.71
C LEU A 75 -7.19 -14.60 -24.48
N GLN A 76 -6.69 -13.48 -24.02
CA GLN A 76 -7.31 -12.70 -22.96
C GLN A 76 -7.27 -11.20 -23.29
N HIS A 77 -7.99 -10.40 -22.52
CA HIS A 77 -7.78 -8.96 -22.55
C HIS A 77 -6.31 -8.68 -22.26
N ALA A 78 -5.67 -7.88 -23.11
CA ALA A 78 -4.39 -7.32 -22.74
C ALA A 78 -4.61 -6.55 -21.45
N ALA A 79 -3.73 -6.75 -20.46
CA ALA A 79 -3.71 -5.84 -19.33
C ALA A 79 -3.64 -4.42 -19.92
N SER A 80 -4.57 -3.54 -19.54
CA SER A 80 -4.56 -2.14 -19.98
C SER A 80 -3.12 -1.66 -19.90
N ALA A 81 -2.59 -1.11 -21.00
CA ALA A 81 -1.23 -0.58 -21.03
C ALA A 81 -1.08 0.32 -19.81
N VAL A 82 -0.39 -0.20 -18.79
CA VAL A 82 -0.38 0.44 -17.49
C VAL A 82 0.47 1.68 -17.70
N ALA A 83 -0.18 2.85 -17.69
CA ALA A 83 0.45 4.10 -18.07
C ALA A 83 1.81 4.22 -17.38
N GLU A 84 2.88 4.29 -18.17
CA GLU A 84 4.21 4.45 -17.61
C GLU A 84 4.50 5.93 -17.44
N ILE A 85 4.78 6.33 -16.21
CA ILE A 85 5.11 7.71 -15.90
C ILE A 85 6.62 7.82 -15.79
N TYR A 86 7.21 8.55 -16.73
CA TYR A 86 8.61 8.96 -16.74
C TYR A 86 8.79 10.24 -17.57
N PRO A 87 9.59 11.23 -17.13
CA PRO A 87 10.26 11.31 -15.83
C PRO A 87 9.24 11.37 -14.68
N LEU A 88 9.67 10.96 -13.49
CA LEU A 88 8.81 10.98 -12.32
C LEU A 88 8.52 12.43 -11.89
N PRO A 89 7.27 12.78 -11.53
CA PRO A 89 6.90 14.14 -11.17
C PRO A 89 7.18 14.49 -9.70
N PHE A 90 8.23 13.90 -9.11
CA PHE A 90 8.61 14.14 -7.72
C PHE A 90 9.75 15.14 -7.62
N LYS A 91 9.66 16.04 -6.64
CA LYS A 91 10.71 17.04 -6.36
C LYS A 91 11.75 16.52 -5.37
N THR A 92 11.37 15.59 -4.50
CA THR A 92 12.23 15.09 -3.41
C THR A 92 12.26 13.56 -3.37
N LEU A 93 13.34 12.99 -2.83
CA LEU A 93 13.46 11.53 -2.64
C LEU A 93 12.45 11.01 -1.61
N GLN A 94 12.04 11.87 -0.68
CA GLN A 94 11.01 11.55 0.30
C GLN A 94 9.65 11.35 -0.37
N GLU A 95 9.28 12.18 -1.34
CA GLU A 95 8.03 12.00 -2.12
C GLU A 95 8.01 10.66 -2.86
N VAL A 96 9.15 10.24 -3.42
CA VAL A 96 9.27 8.93 -4.08
C VAL A 96 9.00 7.79 -3.09
N LYS A 97 9.59 7.86 -1.89
CA LYS A 97 9.36 6.86 -0.84
C LYS A 97 7.92 6.88 -0.33
N GLU A 98 7.35 8.04 -0.06
CA GLU A 98 5.95 8.17 0.39
C GLU A 98 4.98 7.60 -0.66
N ALA A 99 5.23 7.81 -1.95
CA ALA A 99 4.44 7.23 -3.01
C ALA A 99 4.56 5.69 -3.06
N PHE A 100 5.77 5.16 -2.86
CA PHE A 100 6.01 3.71 -2.80
C PHE A 100 5.29 3.07 -1.59
N ASP A 101 5.43 3.68 -0.41
CA ASP A 101 4.78 3.22 0.83
C ASP A 101 3.24 3.31 0.73
N ALA A 102 2.71 4.27 -0.03
CA ALA A 102 1.29 4.39 -0.36
C ALA A 102 0.80 3.37 -1.40
N GLY A 103 1.68 2.49 -1.88
CA GLY A 103 1.36 1.41 -2.81
C GLY A 103 1.39 1.81 -4.28
N THR A 104 2.10 2.88 -4.65
CA THR A 104 2.46 3.16 -6.05
C THR A 104 3.36 2.04 -6.55
N GLN A 105 3.07 1.53 -7.75
CA GLN A 105 3.88 0.47 -8.34
C GLN A 105 5.08 1.07 -9.07
N PHE A 106 6.26 0.87 -8.49
CA PHE A 106 7.52 1.25 -9.10
C PHE A 106 8.20 0.06 -9.77
N VAL A 107 8.88 0.35 -10.87
CA VAL A 107 9.63 -0.63 -11.66
C VAL A 107 10.96 -0.01 -12.05
N VAL A 108 12.05 -0.78 -11.97
CA VAL A 108 13.34 -0.41 -12.55
C VAL A 108 13.44 -1.04 -13.94
N LYS A 109 13.67 -0.21 -14.95
CA LYS A 109 14.04 -0.65 -16.30
C LYS A 109 15.53 -0.44 -16.50
N HIS A 110 16.22 -1.45 -17.00
CA HIS A 110 17.65 -1.43 -17.29
C HIS A 110 17.87 -1.94 -18.72
N GLY A 111 18.07 -1.02 -19.66
CA GLY A 111 18.05 -1.33 -21.10
C GLY A 111 16.68 -1.85 -21.60
N GLU A 112 16.64 -2.44 -22.80
CA GLU A 112 15.40 -2.83 -23.47
C GLU A 112 14.72 -4.10 -22.91
N LYS A 113 15.45 -4.91 -22.13
CA LYS A 113 15.02 -6.28 -21.80
C LYS A 113 14.99 -6.62 -20.32
N ARG A 114 15.50 -5.76 -19.43
CA ARG A 114 15.51 -6.03 -17.99
C ARG A 114 14.57 -5.10 -17.27
N GLU A 115 13.54 -5.70 -16.69
CA GLU A 115 12.55 -5.03 -15.88
C GLU A 115 12.48 -5.73 -14.51
N GLY A 116 12.59 -4.97 -13.43
CA GLY A 116 12.51 -5.48 -12.07
C GLY A 116 11.45 -4.72 -11.28
N ARG A 117 10.50 -5.45 -10.69
CA ARG A 117 9.51 -4.86 -9.78
C ARG A 117 10.21 -4.39 -8.52
N VAL A 118 9.97 -3.14 -8.13
CA VAL A 118 10.56 -2.59 -6.91
C VAL A 118 9.85 -3.15 -5.67
N VAL A 119 10.64 -3.62 -4.71
CA VAL A 119 10.17 -4.12 -3.40
C VAL A 119 10.61 -3.23 -2.25
N LEU A 120 11.59 -2.34 -2.47
CA LEU A 120 12.03 -1.38 -1.46
C LEU A 120 12.64 -0.14 -2.10
N ILE A 121 12.29 1.03 -1.55
CA ILE A 121 12.95 2.31 -1.82
C ILE A 121 13.45 2.87 -0.49
N ALA A 122 14.77 3.10 -0.39
CA ALA A 122 15.41 3.71 0.76
C ALA A 122 16.12 5.01 0.34
N PRO A 123 15.56 6.19 0.69
CA PRO A 123 16.19 7.47 0.40
C PRO A 123 17.44 7.67 1.28
N HIS A 124 18.46 8.23 0.67
CA HIS A 124 19.67 8.76 1.28
C HIS A 124 19.71 10.29 1.06
N ALA A 125 20.68 10.99 1.65
CA ALA A 125 20.77 12.44 1.59
C ALA A 125 20.70 13.05 0.17
N SER A 126 21.18 12.33 -0.86
CA SER A 126 21.24 12.84 -2.25
C SER A 126 20.83 11.82 -3.32
N TRP A 127 20.45 10.60 -2.94
CA TRP A 127 20.05 9.54 -3.85
C TRP A 127 19.21 8.48 -3.16
N SER A 128 18.50 7.64 -3.90
CA SER A 128 17.76 6.50 -3.36
C SER A 128 18.39 5.16 -3.74
N ARG A 129 18.41 4.23 -2.77
CA ARG A 129 18.61 2.80 -3.03
C ARG A 129 17.26 2.19 -3.39
N VAL A 130 17.23 1.38 -4.45
CA VAL A 130 16.04 0.68 -4.93
C VAL A 130 16.34 -0.81 -5.04
N VAL A 131 15.57 -1.65 -4.35
CA VAL A 131 15.71 -3.12 -4.43
C VAL A 131 14.58 -3.66 -5.28
N VAL A 132 14.90 -4.60 -6.18
CA VAL A 132 13.92 -5.27 -7.04
C VAL A 132 13.69 -6.72 -6.60
N GLU A 133 12.50 -7.23 -6.86
CA GLU A 133 12.10 -8.61 -6.58
C GLU A 133 13.06 -9.60 -7.25
N GLY A 134 13.52 -10.62 -6.52
CA GLY A 134 14.46 -11.64 -7.01
C GLY A 134 15.95 -11.24 -6.98
N ALA A 135 16.30 -9.99 -6.65
CA ALA A 135 17.70 -9.59 -6.47
C ALA A 135 18.17 -9.84 -5.03
N LEU A 136 18.88 -10.95 -4.82
CA LEU A 136 19.58 -11.22 -3.55
C LEU A 136 20.80 -10.30 -3.41
N GLY A 137 20.58 -9.11 -2.84
CA GLY A 137 21.64 -8.31 -2.20
C GLY A 137 22.14 -7.06 -2.93
N SER A 138 22.15 -7.03 -4.27
CA SER A 138 22.61 -5.86 -5.05
C SER A 138 21.44 -5.03 -5.56
N GLY A 139 20.85 -4.21 -4.68
CA GLY A 139 19.91 -3.18 -5.12
C GLY A 139 20.58 -2.16 -6.06
N TYR A 140 19.79 -1.45 -6.83
CA TYR A 140 20.23 -0.30 -7.60
C TYR A 140 20.46 0.89 -6.68
N HIS A 141 21.53 1.66 -6.92
CA HIS A 141 21.88 2.85 -6.15
C HIS A 141 21.76 4.10 -7.03
N CYS A 142 21.87 5.29 -6.45
CA CYS A 142 22.02 6.55 -7.19
C CYS A 142 20.77 7.03 -7.97
N PHE A 143 19.56 6.59 -7.62
CA PHE A 143 18.33 7.14 -8.22
C PHE A 143 18.00 8.53 -7.69
N ARG A 144 17.61 9.43 -8.60
CA ARG A 144 17.13 10.79 -8.34
C ARG A 144 15.60 10.85 -8.22
N PRO A 145 15.02 11.95 -7.71
CA PRO A 145 13.56 12.09 -7.58
C PRO A 145 12.80 11.95 -8.90
N ASN A 146 13.40 12.37 -10.02
CA ASN A 146 12.84 12.26 -11.36
C ASN A 146 12.93 10.85 -11.96
N GLY A 147 13.53 9.88 -11.24
CA GLY A 147 13.67 8.49 -11.67
C GLY A 147 14.92 8.19 -12.50
N GLU A 148 15.77 9.19 -12.77
CA GLU A 148 17.07 8.97 -13.41
C GLU A 148 18.06 8.31 -12.45
N ASN A 149 18.93 7.44 -12.98
CA ASN A 149 20.04 6.88 -12.23
C ASN A 149 21.35 7.58 -12.64
N ALA A 150 22.00 8.24 -11.69
CA ALA A 150 23.23 8.99 -11.96
C ALA A 150 24.47 8.09 -12.18
N ALA A 151 24.43 6.83 -11.75
CA ALA A 151 25.53 5.89 -11.89
C ALA A 151 25.36 4.94 -13.10
N LEU A 152 24.13 4.68 -13.53
CA LEU A 152 23.78 3.79 -14.62
C LEU A 152 22.79 4.47 -15.57
N ALA A 153 23.27 5.12 -16.62
CA ALA A 153 22.44 5.95 -17.50
C ALA A 153 21.30 5.20 -18.21
N ASP A 154 21.42 3.88 -18.35
CA ASP A 154 20.42 2.98 -18.93
C ASP A 154 19.44 2.40 -17.90
N ALA A 155 19.63 2.71 -16.61
CA ALA A 155 18.71 2.35 -15.53
C ALA A 155 17.76 3.52 -15.20
N LYS A 156 16.45 3.25 -15.27
CA LYS A 156 15.38 4.22 -14.98
C LYS A 156 14.39 3.64 -14.00
N LEU A 157 13.98 4.46 -13.03
CA LEU A 157 12.87 4.18 -12.14
C LEU A 157 11.60 4.77 -12.74
N VAL A 158 10.63 3.91 -13.06
CA VAL A 158 9.36 4.27 -13.68
C VAL A 158 8.20 3.88 -12.79
N VAL A 159 7.11 4.64 -12.84
CA VAL A 159 5.84 4.24 -12.21
C VAL A 159 4.98 3.54 -13.25
N ARG A 160 4.45 2.38 -12.86
CA ARG A 160 3.40 1.71 -13.63
C ARG A 160 2.04 2.05 -13.02
N GLY A 161 1.27 2.82 -13.76
CA GLY A 161 -0.13 3.14 -13.49
C GLY A 161 -0.22 4.48 -12.79
N GLU A 162 -1.07 4.56 -11.78
CA GLU A 162 -1.31 5.81 -11.07
C GLU A 162 -0.31 5.99 -9.93
N ILE A 163 0.17 7.22 -9.77
CA ILE A 163 0.92 7.62 -8.58
C ILE A 163 -0.09 7.72 -7.43
N LYS A 164 -0.03 6.74 -6.54
CA LYS A 164 -0.70 6.82 -5.24
C LYS A 164 0.13 7.74 -4.38
N ARG A 165 -0.40 8.92 -4.12
CA ARG A 165 0.14 9.75 -3.05
C ARG A 165 -0.34 9.16 -1.74
N SER A 166 0.56 9.10 -0.76
CA SER A 166 0.13 8.89 0.61
C SER A 166 -0.97 9.90 0.90
N VAL A 167 -2.17 9.41 1.24
CA VAL A 167 -3.09 10.17 2.08
C VAL A 167 -2.44 10.18 3.44
N LYS A 168 -1.31 10.90 3.54
CA LYS A 168 -0.84 11.43 4.79
C LYS A 168 -2.06 12.18 5.30
N PRO A 169 -2.63 11.88 6.48
CA PRO A 169 -3.52 12.85 7.11
C PRO A 169 -2.72 14.14 7.05
N ALA A 170 -3.26 15.14 6.34
CA ALA A 170 -2.48 16.28 5.91
C ALA A 170 -1.69 16.78 7.12
N VAL A 171 -0.36 16.61 7.08
CA VAL A 171 0.48 17.61 7.72
C VAL A 171 0.18 18.82 6.85
N LEU A 172 -0.79 19.60 7.30
CA LEU A 172 -1.26 20.80 6.66
C LEU A 172 0.00 21.52 6.20
N ALA A 173 0.18 21.58 4.88
CA ALA A 173 0.99 22.63 4.29
C ALA A 173 0.52 23.90 4.98
N ALA A 174 1.46 24.64 5.56
CA ALA A 174 1.16 25.91 6.20
C ALA A 174 0.33 26.74 5.23
N VAL A 175 -0.99 26.72 5.45
CA VAL A 175 -1.86 27.85 5.16
C VAL A 175 -1.07 29.03 5.71
N PRO A 176 -0.92 30.16 4.98
CA PRO A 176 -0.37 31.37 5.60
C PRO A 176 -1.10 31.51 6.92
N ALA A 177 -0.36 31.34 8.03
CA ALA A 177 -0.97 31.00 9.29
C ALA A 177 -1.94 32.12 9.63
N VAL A 178 -3.24 31.85 9.45
CA VAL A 178 -4.19 32.33 10.45
C VAL A 178 -3.58 31.76 11.72
N PRO A 179 -3.05 32.60 12.63
CA PRO A 179 -2.27 32.11 13.76
C PRO A 179 -3.07 30.99 14.39
N ALA A 180 -2.51 29.78 14.36
CA ALA A 180 -3.18 28.62 14.92
C ALA A 180 -3.60 29.04 16.32
N LYS A 181 -4.91 29.04 16.60
CA LYS A 181 -5.43 29.45 17.90
C LYS A 181 -4.56 28.82 18.95
N THR A 182 -4.00 29.63 19.83
CA THR A 182 -3.01 29.16 20.80
C THR A 182 -3.59 28.00 21.60
N PHE A 183 -2.75 27.07 22.09
CA PHE A 183 -3.18 25.94 22.94
C PHE A 183 -4.27 26.36 23.95
N LEU A 184 -4.07 27.54 24.56
CA LEU A 184 -4.99 28.16 25.49
C LEU A 184 -6.36 28.50 24.91
N GLU A 185 -6.42 29.15 23.74
CA GLU A 185 -7.68 29.45 23.08
C GLU A 185 -8.46 28.18 22.72
N GLN A 186 -7.76 27.12 22.32
CA GLN A 186 -8.39 25.84 22.00
C GLN A 186 -8.87 25.12 23.26
N PHE A 187 -8.09 25.16 24.34
CA PHE A 187 -8.45 24.58 25.63
C PHE A 187 -9.65 25.29 26.26
N ILE A 188 -9.66 26.62 26.27
CA ILE A 188 -10.82 27.43 26.70
C ILE A 188 -12.03 27.16 25.81
N GLY A 189 -11.80 26.91 24.52
CA GLY A 189 -12.83 26.49 23.56
C GLY A 189 -13.35 25.06 23.77
N GLY A 190 -12.91 24.33 24.80
CA GLY A 190 -13.37 22.99 25.14
C GLY A 190 -12.65 21.86 24.39
N SER A 191 -11.51 22.15 23.75
CA SER A 191 -10.71 21.12 23.09
C SER A 191 -9.91 20.31 24.11
N GLU A 192 -9.90 18.99 23.94
CA GLU A 192 -9.10 18.09 24.77
C GLU A 192 -7.65 18.07 24.28
N PHE A 193 -6.71 17.85 25.20
CA PHE A 193 -5.29 17.74 24.90
C PHE A 193 -4.67 16.57 25.65
N HIS A 194 -3.64 15.97 25.06
CA HIS A 194 -2.88 14.91 25.71
C HIS A 194 -1.39 15.01 25.40
N THR A 195 -0.59 14.33 26.21
CA THR A 195 0.85 14.14 26.01
C THR A 195 1.07 12.76 25.37
N PRO A 196 1.53 12.64 24.11
CA PRO A 196 1.66 11.35 23.44
C PRO A 196 2.63 10.39 24.15
N HIS A 197 3.74 10.92 24.66
CA HIS A 197 4.79 10.12 25.27
C HIS A 197 4.41 9.54 26.63
N THR A 198 3.76 10.33 27.49
CA THR A 198 3.35 9.89 28.84
C THR A 198 1.91 9.39 28.90
N ARG A 199 1.15 9.55 27.81
CA ARG A 199 -0.28 9.20 27.69
C ARG A 199 -1.16 9.88 28.75
N GLU A 200 -0.78 11.09 29.16
CA GLU A 200 -1.55 11.89 30.12
C GLU A 200 -2.46 12.88 29.39
N THR A 201 -3.65 13.15 29.92
CA THR A 201 -4.59 14.13 29.38
C THR A 201 -4.57 15.43 30.19
N VAL A 202 -4.81 16.55 29.53
CA VAL A 202 -4.95 17.86 30.20
C VAL A 202 -6.35 17.95 30.78
N VAL A 203 -6.43 18.22 32.09
CA VAL A 203 -7.70 18.37 32.82
C VAL A 203 -7.96 19.83 33.16
N ASP A 204 -6.93 20.59 33.48
CA ASP A 204 -7.05 21.98 33.90
C ASP A 204 -5.80 22.79 33.54
N VAL A 205 -5.96 24.09 33.37
CA VAL A 205 -4.89 25.05 33.07
C VAL A 205 -5.08 26.28 33.94
N LYS A 206 -4.12 26.55 34.82
CA LYS A 206 -4.12 27.73 35.70
C LYS A 206 -3.00 28.69 35.35
N PHE A 207 -3.33 29.98 35.31
CA PHE A 207 -2.36 31.04 35.14
C PHE A 207 -1.93 31.61 36.48
N VAL A 208 -0.61 31.63 36.72
CA VAL A 208 -0.04 32.28 37.90
C VAL A 208 0.29 33.72 37.53
N ARG A 209 -0.58 34.64 37.95
CA ARG A 209 -0.43 36.09 37.74
C ARG A 209 0.90 36.57 38.36
N GLY A 210 1.68 37.32 37.58
CA GLY A 210 2.98 37.88 38.01
C GLY A 210 4.23 37.12 37.55
N HIS A 211 4.12 35.86 37.12
CA HIS A 211 5.26 35.04 36.68
C HIS A 211 5.22 34.62 35.20
N ASN A 212 4.23 35.10 34.43
CA ASN A 212 3.94 34.68 33.05
C ASN A 212 4.05 33.15 32.89
N ARG A 213 3.48 32.42 33.86
CA ARG A 213 3.63 30.98 34.03
C ARG A 213 2.26 30.31 33.99
N MET A 214 2.22 29.20 33.27
CA MET A 214 1.06 28.32 33.14
C MET A 214 1.32 27.01 33.89
N ASP A 215 0.43 26.68 34.80
CA ASP A 215 0.40 25.41 35.51
C ASP A 215 -0.66 24.52 34.85
N VAL A 216 -0.21 23.41 34.26
CA VAL A 216 -1.05 22.44 33.57
C VAL A 216 -1.30 21.27 34.50
N THR A 217 -2.56 20.93 34.73
CA THR A 217 -2.97 19.72 35.43
C THR A 217 -3.13 18.60 34.41
N LEU A 218 -2.32 17.55 34.58
CA LEU A 218 -2.31 16.36 33.75
C LEU A 218 -2.87 15.18 34.55
N ARG A 219 -3.69 14.34 33.93
CA ARG A 219 -4.21 13.10 34.49
C ARG A 219 -3.66 11.91 33.70
N ASP A 220 -3.09 10.94 34.40
CA ASP A 220 -2.61 9.71 33.77
C ASP A 220 -3.74 8.71 33.50
N GLU A 221 -3.43 7.61 32.81
CA GLU A 221 -4.39 6.55 32.48
C GLU A 221 -4.95 5.84 33.73
N ALA A 222 -4.27 5.92 34.87
CA ALA A 222 -4.74 5.40 36.16
C ALA A 222 -5.63 6.39 36.91
N GLY A 223 -5.88 7.58 36.35
CA GLY A 223 -6.69 8.63 36.95
C GLY A 223 -5.95 9.51 37.94
N LYS A 224 -4.64 9.33 38.12
CA LYS A 224 -3.84 10.14 39.04
C LYS A 224 -3.50 11.47 38.39
N GLU A 225 -3.75 12.54 39.12
CA GLU A 225 -3.49 13.90 38.66
C GLU A 225 -2.15 14.43 39.16
N ARG A 226 -1.50 15.25 38.33
CA ARG A 226 -0.32 16.03 38.71
C ARG A 226 -0.34 17.40 38.05
N VAL A 227 0.10 18.41 38.78
CA VAL A 227 0.24 19.77 38.27
C VAL A 227 1.69 20.02 37.85
N THR A 228 1.92 20.67 36.72
CA THR A 228 3.27 20.99 36.25
C THR A 228 3.40 22.35 35.57
N PRO A 229 4.46 23.13 35.88
CA PRO A 229 4.71 24.44 35.29
C PRO A 229 5.58 24.43 34.02
N ARG A 230 5.82 23.23 33.50
CA ARG A 230 6.85 22.98 32.48
C ARG A 230 6.35 23.21 31.06
N TYR A 231 5.17 23.78 30.91
CA TYR A 231 4.60 24.12 29.60
C TYR A 231 4.66 25.61 29.33
N ASN A 232 4.87 25.94 28.07
CA ASN A 232 4.72 27.27 27.51
C ASN A 232 3.26 27.50 27.11
N LEU A 233 2.89 28.75 26.85
CA LEU A 233 1.52 29.16 26.49
C LEU A 233 1.03 28.53 25.17
N ASP A 234 1.95 28.08 24.33
CA ASP A 234 1.68 27.39 23.07
C ASP A 234 1.49 25.87 23.23
N GLY A 235 1.59 25.34 24.45
CA GLY A 235 1.47 23.90 24.74
C GLY A 235 2.77 23.12 24.56
N THR A 236 3.89 23.77 24.22
CA THR A 236 5.21 23.13 24.15
C THR A 236 5.80 22.92 25.54
N HIS A 237 6.49 21.80 25.75
CA HIS A 237 7.16 21.50 27.01
C HIS A 237 8.58 22.08 27.01
N LYS A 238 8.89 22.90 28.02
CA LYS A 238 10.11 23.72 28.16
C LYS A 238 11.43 22.95 28.01
N PHE A 239 11.45 21.67 28.38
CA PHE A 239 12.68 20.88 28.49
C PHE A 239 12.70 19.60 27.64
N ARG A 240 11.57 19.19 27.07
CA ARG A 240 11.37 17.84 26.53
C ARG A 240 10.35 17.85 25.40
N PRO A 241 10.76 18.01 24.14
CA PRO A 241 9.84 18.17 23.01
C PRO A 241 8.92 16.95 22.82
N GLU A 242 9.35 15.75 23.20
CA GLU A 242 8.53 14.53 23.16
C GLU A 242 7.30 14.59 24.10
N ARG A 243 7.27 15.56 25.02
CA ARG A 243 6.16 15.80 25.96
C ARG A 243 5.26 16.96 25.58
N ASN A 244 5.38 17.49 24.36
CA ASN A 244 4.50 18.55 23.87
C ASN A 244 3.04 18.09 23.88
N LEU A 245 2.13 19.02 24.19
CA LEU A 245 0.69 18.76 24.17
C LEU A 245 0.19 18.69 22.74
N VAL A 246 -0.64 17.69 22.47
CA VAL A 246 -1.27 17.46 21.19
C VAL A 246 -2.78 17.55 21.36
N ALA A 247 -3.43 18.27 20.45
CA ALA A 247 -4.89 18.42 20.45
C ALA A 247 -5.57 17.09 20.12
N GLY A 248 -6.71 16.84 20.76
CA GLY A 248 -7.54 15.67 20.57
C GLY A 248 -7.45 14.65 21.71
N LYS A 249 -8.32 13.65 21.61
CA LYS A 249 -8.42 12.53 22.55
C LYS A 249 -7.15 11.70 22.56
N LEU A 250 -6.81 11.18 23.75
CA LEU A 250 -5.74 10.20 23.90
C LEU A 250 -6.09 8.97 23.04
N PRO A 251 -5.23 8.56 22.09
CA PRO A 251 -5.50 7.38 21.26
C PRO A 251 -5.50 6.11 22.13
N PRO A 252 -6.33 5.09 21.79
CA PRO A 252 -6.40 3.85 22.56
C PRO A 252 -5.04 3.17 22.64
N LYS A 253 -4.76 2.54 23.79
CA LYS A 253 -3.49 1.83 24.00
C LYS A 253 -3.51 0.54 23.21
N MET A 254 -2.58 0.38 22.28
CA MET A 254 -2.39 -0.87 21.55
C MET A 254 -1.56 -1.82 22.41
N VAL A 255 -2.04 -3.04 22.60
CA VAL A 255 -1.33 -4.10 23.34
C VAL A 255 -1.10 -5.28 22.42
N GLU A 256 0.12 -5.78 22.45
CA GLU A 256 0.49 -7.02 21.81
C GLU A 256 0.05 -8.20 22.70
N ARG A 257 -0.81 -9.05 22.16
CA ARG A 257 -1.24 -10.28 22.84
C ARG A 257 -0.75 -11.49 22.07
N LYS A 258 -0.17 -12.44 22.80
CA LYS A 258 0.15 -13.76 22.26
C LYS A 258 -1.15 -14.53 22.08
N VAL A 259 -1.28 -15.17 20.94
CA VAL A 259 -2.43 -15.98 20.59
C VAL A 259 -1.98 -17.27 19.94
N THR A 260 -2.74 -18.32 20.20
CA THR A 260 -2.46 -19.65 19.66
C THR A 260 -3.37 -19.92 18.47
N ILE A 261 -2.80 -20.41 17.38
CA ILE A 261 -3.52 -20.78 16.17
C ILE A 261 -3.86 -22.26 16.23
N TYR A 262 -5.14 -22.57 16.05
CA TYR A 262 -5.68 -23.92 15.98
C TYR A 262 -6.27 -24.18 14.61
N ARG A 263 -6.18 -25.44 14.18
CA ARG A 263 -6.82 -25.93 12.97
C ARG A 263 -8.02 -26.80 13.34
N HIS A 264 -9.18 -26.41 12.84
CA HIS A 264 -10.42 -27.16 13.09
C HIS A 264 -10.38 -28.53 12.41
N ALA A 265 -10.80 -29.57 13.12
CA ALA A 265 -10.59 -30.96 12.71
C ALA A 265 -11.38 -31.36 11.44
N TYR A 266 -12.56 -30.77 11.22
CA TYR A 266 -13.49 -31.25 10.18
C TYR A 266 -13.39 -30.50 8.85
N ASN A 267 -13.20 -29.18 8.90
CA ASN A 267 -13.18 -28.31 7.71
C ASN A 267 -11.80 -27.67 7.48
N GLY A 268 -10.83 -27.91 8.37
CA GLY A 268 -9.48 -27.39 8.26
C GLY A 268 -9.34 -25.89 8.48
N THR A 269 -10.39 -25.17 8.87
CA THR A 269 -10.33 -23.71 9.07
C THR A 269 -9.43 -23.36 10.25
N LEU A 270 -8.63 -22.31 10.08
CA LEU A 270 -7.80 -21.77 11.15
C LEU A 270 -8.61 -20.82 12.02
N PHE A 271 -8.43 -20.94 13.32
CA PHE A 271 -8.99 -20.02 14.30
C PHE A 271 -7.95 -19.74 15.38
N VAL A 272 -8.12 -18.61 16.05
CA VAL A 272 -7.16 -18.06 16.99
C VAL A 272 -7.81 -18.02 18.36
N ILE A 273 -7.11 -18.54 19.36
CA ILE A 273 -7.57 -18.51 20.76
C ILE A 273 -6.62 -17.64 21.56
N ARG A 274 -7.19 -16.69 22.33
CA ARG A 274 -6.41 -15.88 23.26
C ARG A 274 -5.98 -16.71 24.46
N GLU A 275 -4.84 -16.35 25.03
CA GLU A 275 -4.40 -16.93 26.30
C GLU A 275 -5.44 -16.61 27.39
N GLY A 276 -5.99 -17.66 28.02
CA GLY A 276 -7.03 -17.56 29.06
C GLY A 276 -8.49 -17.56 28.55
N GLU A 277 -8.73 -17.58 27.24
CA GLU A 277 -10.07 -17.66 26.68
C GLU A 277 -10.59 -19.11 26.72
N VAL A 278 -11.69 -19.33 27.44
CA VAL A 278 -12.34 -20.64 27.55
C VAL A 278 -13.34 -20.80 26.41
N ILE A 279 -13.06 -21.71 25.49
CA ILE A 279 -14.01 -22.01 24.40
C ILE A 279 -15.02 -23.05 24.90
N PRO A 280 -16.34 -22.84 24.69
CA PRO A 280 -17.34 -23.86 24.96
C PRO A 280 -17.04 -25.16 24.20
N SER A 281 -17.45 -26.30 24.76
CA SER A 281 -17.24 -27.62 24.16
C SER A 281 -18.08 -27.79 22.89
N ILE A 282 -17.58 -27.25 21.78
CA ILE A 282 -18.16 -27.36 20.44
C ILE A 282 -17.49 -28.55 19.74
N ARG A 283 -18.33 -29.45 19.20
CA ARG A 283 -17.90 -30.64 18.45
C ARG A 283 -17.02 -30.20 17.26
N GLY A 284 -15.72 -30.50 17.30
CA GLY A 284 -14.73 -30.10 16.28
C GLY A 284 -13.63 -29.17 16.77
N ILE A 285 -13.88 -28.43 17.85
CA ILE A 285 -12.86 -27.65 18.57
C ILE A 285 -12.12 -28.54 19.59
N SER A 286 -12.82 -29.49 20.21
CA SER A 286 -12.24 -30.48 21.13
C SER A 286 -11.12 -31.33 20.51
N ASN A 287 -11.13 -31.47 19.17
CA ASN A 287 -10.13 -32.22 18.39
C ASN A 287 -9.25 -31.30 17.55
N ALA A 288 -9.31 -29.98 17.75
CA ALA A 288 -8.52 -29.04 16.98
C ALA A 288 -7.03 -29.19 17.31
N THR A 289 -6.20 -29.18 16.29
CA THR A 289 -4.74 -29.32 16.46
C THR A 289 -4.13 -27.93 16.57
N LYS A 290 -3.28 -27.72 17.58
CA LYS A 290 -2.43 -26.52 17.65
C LYS A 290 -1.46 -26.53 16.47
N VAL A 291 -1.48 -25.48 15.66
CA VAL A 291 -0.63 -25.37 14.46
C VAL A 291 0.41 -24.27 14.57
N GLY A 292 0.30 -23.36 15.54
CA GLY A 292 1.31 -22.34 15.78
C GLY A 292 0.93 -21.33 16.86
N GLU A 293 1.82 -20.37 17.07
CA GLU A 293 1.63 -19.21 17.93
C GLU A 293 1.94 -17.94 17.11
N THR A 294 1.18 -16.87 17.35
CA THR A 294 1.44 -15.56 16.75
C THR A 294 1.15 -14.47 17.77
N THR A 295 1.57 -13.25 17.47
CA THR A 295 1.20 -12.05 18.23
C THR A 295 0.20 -11.26 17.42
N ILE A 296 -0.86 -10.78 18.06
CA ILE A 296 -1.79 -9.82 17.47
C ILE A 296 -1.74 -8.51 18.24
N THR A 297 -1.87 -7.40 17.52
CA THR A 297 -1.97 -6.07 18.11
C THR A 297 -3.45 -5.72 18.24
N GLU A 298 -3.93 -5.55 19.47
CA GLU A 298 -5.33 -5.21 19.74
C GLU A 298 -5.42 -3.93 20.60
N GLN A 299 -6.55 -3.24 20.51
CA GLN A 299 -6.86 -2.13 21.41
C GLN A 299 -7.14 -2.69 22.81
N GLN A 300 -6.52 -2.09 23.84
CA GLN A 300 -6.74 -2.40 25.25
C GLN A 300 -8.05 -1.82 25.76
#